data_AF-A0A7S0R667-F1
#
_entry.id   AF-A0A7S0R667-F1
#
_cell.length_a   1.000
_cell.length_b   1.000
_cell.length_c   1.000
_cell.angle_alpha   90.00
_cell.angle_beta   90.00
_cell.angle_gamma   90.00
#
_symmetry.space_group_name_H-M   'P 1'
#
loop_
_entity.id
_entity.type
_entity.pdbx_description
1 polymer ?
#
loop_
_entity_poly.entity_id
_entity_poly.type
_entity_poly.pdbx_seq_one_letter_code
_entity_poly.pdbx_strand_id
1 'polypeptide(L)'
;EEEDEDEDEDQDDDDEDDDEHHDSNRRRLSTEGAYAAQRARREKRARRARQRAALHSYYSRGSFFGQAAGWTLYNLAHQLSRETNELLWWAIVALTDQHLHHRITNELYEIGVAAMNTEIVSKQGTVTLEDGVELRVAADSNISLRDELCFFHLRHWNLCDAMVHAPYVATALKTWEEKGTKKLQ
;
A
#
# COMPACT_ATOMS: atom_id res chain seq x y z
N GLU A 1 -13.24 -0.55 27.06
CA GLU A 1 -12.17 -0.80 28.03
C GLU A 1 -11.08 -1.54 27.30
N GLU A 2 -10.22 -0.78 26.63
CA GLU A 2 -8.79 -1.01 26.36
C GLU A 2 -8.36 0.37 25.84
N GLU A 3 -8.00 1.24 26.79
CA GLU A 3 -7.38 2.53 26.50
C GLU A 3 -5.91 2.24 26.26
N ASP A 4 -5.49 2.26 24.98
CA ASP A 4 -4.07 2.29 24.63
C ASP A 4 -3.54 3.66 25.07
N GLU A 5 -3.05 3.70 26.31
CA GLU A 5 -2.18 4.76 26.81
C GLU A 5 -0.86 4.67 26.03
N ASP A 6 -0.83 5.32 24.87
CA ASP A 6 0.42 5.70 24.21
C ASP A 6 1.11 6.72 25.13
N GLU A 7 1.82 6.22 26.14
CA GLU A 7 2.89 6.92 26.83
C GLU A 7 3.96 7.22 25.79
N ASP A 8 3.76 8.30 25.03
CA ASP A 8 4.86 9.02 24.38
C ASP A 8 5.77 9.49 25.52
N GLU A 9 6.70 8.63 25.93
CA GLU A 9 7.94 9.02 26.56
C GLU A 9 8.63 9.99 25.59
N ASP A 10 8.26 11.27 25.69
CA ASP A 10 9.11 12.39 25.36
C ASP A 10 10.37 12.22 26.24
N GLN A 11 11.25 11.31 25.83
CA GLN A 11 12.65 11.35 26.18
C GLN A 11 13.13 12.67 25.59
N ASP A 12 13.02 13.70 26.42
CA ASP A 12 13.94 14.82 26.45
C ASP A 12 15.35 14.21 26.49
N ASP A 13 15.86 13.81 25.33
CA ASP A 13 17.27 13.98 24.99
C ASP A 13 17.49 15.51 24.97
N ASP A 14 17.39 16.12 26.15
CA ASP A 14 18.40 17.07 26.58
C ASP A 14 19.71 16.28 26.42
N ASP A 15 20.30 16.39 25.22
CA ASP A 15 21.74 16.36 25.05
C ASP A 15 22.25 17.38 26.08
N GLU A 16 22.43 16.93 27.33
CA GLU A 16 23.46 17.43 28.21
C GLU A 16 24.68 17.47 27.31
N ASP A 17 25.05 18.66 26.86
CA ASP A 17 26.36 18.91 26.26
C ASP A 17 27.32 18.37 27.33
N ASP A 18 27.78 17.13 27.14
CA ASP A 18 28.85 16.50 27.87
C ASP A 18 30.11 17.28 27.53
N ASP A 19 30.20 18.48 28.13
CA ASP A 19 31.36 19.35 28.22
C ASP A 19 32.37 18.71 29.21
N GLU A 20 32.51 17.38 29.21
CA GLU A 20 33.60 16.70 29.90
C GLU A 20 34.86 16.67 29.02
N HIS A 21 35.70 17.65 29.31
CA HIS A 21 37.16 17.62 29.17
C HIS A 21 37.77 17.90 27.78
N HIS A 22 38.00 19.18 27.49
CA HIS A 22 39.38 19.63 27.28
C HIS A 22 39.61 21.13 27.59
N ASP A 23 40.46 21.33 28.60
CA ASP A 23 41.48 22.37 28.74
C ASP A 23 41.10 23.84 29.00
N SER A 24 41.18 24.19 30.29
CA SER A 24 42.12 25.16 30.91
C SER A 24 42.91 26.18 30.08
N ASN A 25 42.38 26.71 28.97
CA ASN A 25 42.98 27.88 28.33
C ASN A 25 41.93 28.78 27.69
N ARG A 26 41.13 29.43 28.55
CA ARG A 26 40.30 30.60 28.19
C ARG A 26 41.22 31.78 27.83
N ARG A 27 41.91 31.67 26.69
CA ARG A 27 42.19 32.83 25.84
C ARG A 27 40.85 33.51 25.64
N ARG A 28 40.74 34.73 26.17
CA ARG A 28 39.58 35.62 26.03
C ARG A 28 39.13 35.60 24.57
N LEU A 29 38.15 34.77 24.22
CA LEU A 29 37.42 34.97 22.98
C LEU A 29 36.88 36.39 23.09
N SER A 30 37.16 37.21 22.07
CA SER A 30 36.49 38.51 21.95
C SER A 30 35.00 38.28 22.20
N THR A 31 34.35 39.17 22.94
CA THR A 31 32.90 39.09 23.23
C THR A 31 32.12 38.79 21.94
N GLU A 32 32.57 39.36 20.83
CA GLU A 32 32.07 39.13 19.47
C GLU A 32 32.15 37.67 18.99
N GLY A 33 33.23 36.94 19.30
CA GLY A 33 33.39 35.52 18.97
C GLY A 33 32.50 34.59 19.81
N ALA A 34 32.25 34.96 21.08
CA ALA A 34 31.30 34.26 21.93
C ALA A 34 29.85 34.44 21.44
N TYR A 35 29.48 35.66 21.03
CA TYR A 35 28.18 35.93 20.40
C TYR A 35 28.00 35.18 19.07
N ALA A 36 29.04 35.08 18.24
CA ALA A 36 29.01 34.32 17.00
C ALA A 36 28.81 32.81 17.23
N ALA A 37 29.53 32.22 18.19
CA ALA A 37 29.37 30.82 18.58
C ALA A 37 27.97 30.53 19.16
N GLN A 38 27.44 31.44 19.99
CA GLN A 38 26.09 31.34 20.55
C GLN A 38 25.01 31.40 19.45
N ARG A 39 25.18 32.29 18.46
CA ARG A 39 24.28 32.39 17.30
C ARG A 39 24.31 31.11 16.45
N ALA A 40 25.50 30.55 16.21
CA ALA A 40 25.65 29.29 15.47
C ALA A 40 25.00 28.11 16.21
N ARG A 41 25.14 28.03 17.55
CA ARG A 41 24.45 27.02 18.38
C ARG A 41 22.93 27.17 18.31
N ARG A 42 22.41 28.40 18.42
CA ARG A 42 20.97 28.69 18.31
C ARG A 42 20.43 28.34 16.93
N GLU A 43 21.17 28.64 15.87
CA GLU A 43 20.81 28.29 14.49
C GLU A 43 20.80 26.78 14.27
N LYS A 44 21.79 26.05 14.81
CA LYS A 44 21.82 24.58 14.79
C LYS A 44 20.62 23.99 15.53
N ARG A 45 20.28 24.50 16.73
CA ARG A 45 19.11 24.07 17.51
C ARG A 45 17.81 24.37 16.76
N ALA A 46 17.69 25.56 16.16
CA ALA A 46 16.52 25.92 15.35
C ALA A 46 16.38 25.02 14.10
N ARG A 47 17.48 24.64 13.45
CA ARG A 47 17.47 23.70 12.33
C ARG A 47 16.99 22.31 12.76
N ARG A 48 17.51 21.80 13.88
CA ARG A 48 17.07 20.51 14.47
C ARG A 48 15.59 20.55 14.83
N ALA A 49 15.12 21.61 15.48
CA ALA A 49 13.71 21.80 15.82
C ALA A 49 12.80 21.80 14.58
N ARG A 50 13.22 22.46 13.48
CA ARG A 50 12.49 22.44 12.20
C ARG A 50 12.43 21.05 11.59
N GLN A 51 13.54 20.30 11.62
CA GLN A 51 13.59 18.92 11.11
C GLN A 51 12.69 17.98 11.93
N ARG A 52 12.72 18.09 13.27
CA ARG A 52 11.83 17.33 14.16
C ARG A 52 10.37 17.67 13.92
N ALA A 53 10.02 18.96 13.81
CA ALA A 53 8.66 19.39 13.49
C ALA A 53 8.17 18.84 12.14
N ALA A 54 9.04 18.80 11.13
CA ALA A 54 8.71 18.21 9.83
C ALA A 54 8.51 16.68 9.92
N LEU A 55 9.35 15.98 10.68
CA LEU A 55 9.24 14.54 10.91
C LEU A 55 7.95 14.19 11.65
N HIS A 56 7.68 14.92 12.74
CA HIS A 56 6.43 14.80 13.50
C HIS A 56 5.22 15.05 12.60
N SER A 57 5.22 16.14 11.82
CA SER A 57 4.14 16.43 10.87
C SER A 57 3.96 15.35 9.78
N TYR A 58 4.98 14.56 9.46
CA TYR A 58 4.89 13.47 8.51
C TYR A 58 4.25 12.23 9.13
N TYR A 59 4.73 11.80 10.31
CA TYR A 59 4.21 10.62 10.99
C TYR A 59 2.84 10.84 11.64
N SER A 60 2.51 12.08 12.04
CA SER A 60 1.20 12.43 12.61
C SER A 60 0.04 12.39 11.60
N ARG A 61 0.31 12.18 10.30
CA ARG A 61 -0.74 12.13 9.25
C ARG A 61 -1.46 10.78 9.19
N GLY A 62 -1.01 9.80 9.96
CA GLY A 62 -1.55 8.45 9.98
C GLY A 62 -0.80 7.47 9.09
N SER A 63 -1.32 6.25 9.02
CA SER A 63 -0.74 5.15 8.25
C SER A 63 -1.45 4.98 6.91
N PHE A 64 -0.67 4.74 5.86
CA PHE A 64 -1.18 4.54 4.50
C PHE A 64 -0.59 3.24 3.92
N PHE A 65 -1.35 2.60 3.03
CA PHE A 65 -0.85 1.46 2.29
C PHE A 65 -0.27 1.91 0.95
N GLY A 66 0.86 1.29 0.58
CA GLY A 66 1.47 1.46 -0.73
C GLY A 66 1.00 0.42 -1.73
N GLN A 67 1.75 0.33 -2.83
CA GLN A 67 1.57 -0.67 -3.89
C GLN A 67 1.58 -2.10 -3.34
N ALA A 68 0.75 -2.98 -3.92
CA ALA A 68 0.71 -4.40 -3.58
C ALA A 68 2.10 -5.05 -3.63
N ALA A 69 2.48 -5.76 -2.56
CA ALA A 69 3.76 -6.45 -2.48
C ALA A 69 3.94 -7.50 -3.58
N GLY A 70 2.86 -8.20 -3.97
CA GLY A 70 2.90 -9.13 -5.09
C GLY A 70 3.22 -8.44 -6.42
N TRP A 71 2.72 -7.23 -6.64
CA TRP A 71 2.98 -6.46 -7.86
C TRP A 71 4.42 -5.92 -7.91
N THR A 72 4.97 -5.45 -6.79
CA THR A 72 6.38 -5.03 -6.75
C THR A 72 7.34 -6.20 -6.99
N LEU A 73 7.05 -7.38 -6.44
CA LEU A 73 7.82 -8.60 -6.68
C LEU A 73 7.73 -9.06 -8.14
N TYR A 74 6.55 -8.99 -8.76
CA TYR A 74 6.38 -9.28 -10.17
C TYR A 74 7.22 -8.33 -11.05
N ASN A 75 7.18 -7.02 -10.77
CA ASN A 75 7.98 -6.03 -11.51
C ASN A 75 9.48 -6.32 -11.41
N LEU A 76 9.96 -6.74 -10.23
CA LEU A 76 11.35 -7.17 -10.06
C LEU A 76 11.65 -8.43 -10.89
N ALA A 77 10.78 -9.44 -10.85
CA ALA A 77 10.96 -10.66 -11.63
C ALA A 77 10.94 -10.39 -13.15
N HIS A 78 10.10 -9.46 -13.60
CA HIS A 78 10.05 -9.00 -14.98
C HIS A 78 11.36 -8.32 -15.39
N GLN A 79 11.92 -7.44 -14.55
CA GLN A 79 13.25 -6.84 -14.79
C GLN A 79 14.38 -7.88 -14.88
N LEU A 80 14.26 -8.99 -14.16
CA LEU A 80 15.21 -10.11 -14.23
C LEU A 80 14.91 -11.09 -15.39
N SER A 81 13.89 -10.82 -16.21
CA SER A 81 13.39 -11.71 -17.26
C SER A 81 13.02 -13.12 -16.76
N ARG A 82 12.60 -13.24 -15.50
CA ARG A 82 12.14 -14.49 -14.86
C ARG A 82 10.64 -14.44 -14.59
N GLU A 83 9.89 -14.01 -15.59
CA GLU A 83 8.43 -13.90 -15.50
C GLU A 83 7.77 -15.27 -15.68
N THR A 84 6.97 -15.67 -14.69
CA THR A 84 6.11 -16.85 -14.78
C THR A 84 4.65 -16.42 -14.64
N ASN A 85 3.75 -17.23 -15.22
CA ASN A 85 2.32 -16.99 -15.10
C ASN A 85 1.84 -17.10 -13.64
N GLU A 86 2.45 -18.01 -12.86
CA GLU A 86 2.17 -18.14 -11.43
C GLU A 86 2.51 -16.87 -10.63
N LEU A 87 3.63 -16.21 -10.94
CA LEU A 87 4.00 -14.94 -10.30
C LEU A 87 2.99 -13.83 -10.62
N LEU A 88 2.48 -13.80 -11.85
CA LEU A 88 1.42 -12.88 -12.26
C LEU A 88 0.12 -13.19 -11.51
N TRP A 89 -0.23 -14.46 -11.34
CA TRP A 89 -1.39 -14.87 -10.56
C TRP A 89 -1.28 -14.43 -9.09
N TRP A 90 -0.13 -14.63 -8.44
CA TRP A 90 0.08 -14.17 -7.06
C TRP A 90 0.02 -12.64 -6.95
N ALA A 91 0.49 -11.91 -7.97
CA ALA A 91 0.34 -10.46 -8.02
C ALA A 91 -1.15 -10.04 -8.09
N ILE A 92 -1.97 -10.73 -8.89
CA ILE A 92 -3.43 -10.50 -8.96
C ILE A 92 -4.09 -10.78 -7.60
N VAL A 93 -3.72 -11.88 -6.93
CA VAL A 93 -4.23 -12.21 -5.59
C VAL A 93 -3.85 -11.12 -4.58
N ALA A 94 -2.61 -10.63 -4.61
CA ALA A 94 -2.17 -9.57 -3.70
C ALA A 94 -2.90 -8.23 -3.94
N LEU A 95 -3.17 -7.88 -5.19
CA LEU A 95 -3.92 -6.66 -5.53
C LEU A 95 -5.40 -6.76 -5.11
N THR A 96 -6.03 -7.91 -5.36
CA THR A 96 -7.42 -8.17 -4.97
C THR A 96 -7.58 -8.24 -3.46
N ASP A 97 -6.61 -8.77 -2.73
CA ASP A 97 -6.55 -8.73 -1.25
C ASP A 97 -6.55 -7.29 -0.71
N GLN A 98 -5.72 -6.41 -1.29
CA GLN A 98 -5.68 -5.00 -0.89
C GLN A 98 -7.01 -4.29 -1.16
N HIS A 99 -7.66 -4.58 -2.29
CA HIS A 99 -8.95 -4.01 -2.64
C HIS A 99 -10.06 -4.49 -1.70
N LEU A 100 -10.09 -5.79 -1.42
CA LEU A 100 -11.08 -6.41 -0.54
C LEU A 100 -11.01 -5.85 0.90
N HIS A 101 -9.80 -5.59 1.39
CA HIS A 101 -9.57 -5.01 2.72
C HIS A 101 -9.69 -3.48 2.75
N HIS A 102 -10.14 -2.84 1.67
CA HIS A 102 -10.23 -1.38 1.54
C HIS A 102 -8.92 -0.63 1.84
N ARG A 103 -7.78 -1.29 1.62
CA ARG A 103 -6.43 -0.71 1.82
C ARG A 103 -6.03 0.21 0.68
N ILE A 104 -6.62 0.01 -0.49
CA ILE A 104 -6.45 0.85 -1.68
C ILE A 104 -7.81 1.38 -2.15
N THR A 105 -7.79 2.53 -2.81
CA THR A 105 -8.99 3.11 -3.44
C THR A 105 -9.39 2.31 -4.68
N ASN A 106 -10.65 2.43 -5.09
CA ASN A 106 -11.13 1.79 -6.32
C ASN A 106 -10.35 2.28 -7.56
N GLU A 107 -10.03 3.57 -7.62
CA GLU A 107 -9.23 4.15 -8.71
C GLU A 107 -7.85 3.50 -8.83
N LEU A 108 -7.15 3.29 -7.72
CA LEU A 108 -5.85 2.63 -7.71
C LEU A 108 -5.95 1.15 -8.09
N TYR A 109 -7.04 0.49 -7.70
CA TYR A 109 -7.31 -0.88 -8.09
C TYR A 109 -7.51 -0.99 -9.61
N GLU A 110 -8.33 -0.12 -10.21
CA GLU A 110 -8.57 -0.07 -11.66
C GLU A 110 -7.27 0.16 -12.45
N ILE A 111 -6.41 1.07 -11.97
CA ILE A 111 -5.08 1.30 -12.57
C ILE A 111 -4.22 0.02 -12.49
N GLY A 112 -4.21 -0.66 -11.35
CA GLY A 112 -3.48 -1.92 -11.16
C GLY A 112 -3.98 -3.04 -12.07
N VAL A 113 -5.29 -3.19 -12.18
CA VAL A 113 -5.94 -4.19 -13.06
C VAL A 113 -5.60 -3.89 -14.53
N ALA A 114 -5.62 -2.62 -14.96
CA ALA A 114 -5.26 -2.25 -16.33
C ALA A 114 -3.79 -2.57 -16.66
N ALA A 115 -2.87 -2.32 -15.72
CA ALA A 115 -1.46 -2.66 -15.87
C ALA A 115 -1.26 -4.18 -16.00
N MET A 116 -1.87 -4.97 -15.11
CA MET A 116 -1.81 -6.43 -15.18
C MET A 116 -2.46 -6.99 -16.44
N ASN A 117 -3.56 -6.39 -16.92
CA ASN A 117 -4.21 -6.81 -18.15
C ASN A 117 -3.33 -6.59 -19.38
N THR A 118 -2.54 -5.52 -19.40
CA THR A 118 -1.57 -5.28 -20.48
C THR A 118 -0.50 -6.37 -20.51
N GLU A 119 -0.01 -6.80 -19.34
CA GLU A 119 0.93 -7.93 -19.22
C GLU A 119 0.32 -9.25 -19.69
N ILE A 120 -0.94 -9.51 -19.31
CA ILE A 120 -1.69 -10.71 -19.73
C ILE A 120 -1.81 -10.74 -21.26
N VAL A 121 -2.26 -9.64 -21.87
CA VAL A 121 -2.43 -9.52 -23.32
C VAL A 121 -1.08 -9.64 -24.05
N SER A 122 -0.01 -9.07 -23.49
CA SER A 122 1.34 -9.19 -24.05
C SER A 122 1.81 -10.65 -24.11
N LYS A 123 1.49 -11.44 -23.08
CA LYS A 123 1.87 -12.88 -23.01
C LYS A 123 0.94 -13.78 -23.82
N GLN A 124 -0.30 -13.37 -24.03
CA GLN A 124 -1.27 -14.06 -24.89
C GLN A 124 -0.98 -13.77 -26.37
N GLY A 125 0.14 -14.29 -26.87
CA GLY A 125 0.44 -14.25 -28.30
C GLY A 125 -0.48 -15.16 -29.11
N THR A 126 -1.07 -14.64 -30.18
CA THR A 126 -1.63 -15.46 -31.26
C THR A 126 -0.53 -15.76 -32.28
N VAL A 127 -0.38 -17.04 -32.63
CA VAL A 127 0.49 -17.44 -33.74
C VAL A 127 -0.41 -17.54 -34.97
N THR A 128 -0.26 -16.59 -35.90
CA THR A 128 -0.87 -16.69 -37.23
C THR A 128 -0.02 -17.62 -38.07
N LEU A 129 -0.59 -18.76 -38.47
CA LEU A 129 0.04 -19.60 -39.50
C LEU A 129 -0.12 -18.96 -40.88
N GLU A 130 0.73 -19.35 -41.81
CA GLU A 130 0.75 -18.86 -43.20
C GLU A 130 -0.61 -19.06 -43.92
N ASP A 131 -1.44 -20.00 -43.47
CA ASP A 131 -2.79 -20.27 -43.98
C ASP A 131 -3.89 -19.33 -43.42
N GLY A 132 -3.52 -18.29 -42.66
CA GLY A 132 -4.48 -17.35 -42.06
C GLY A 132 -5.25 -17.89 -40.86
N VAL A 133 -4.88 -19.08 -40.35
CA VAL A 133 -5.44 -19.65 -39.12
C VAL A 133 -4.69 -19.08 -37.91
N GLU A 134 -5.40 -18.34 -37.07
CA GLU A 134 -4.90 -17.89 -35.76
C GLU A 134 -4.94 -19.06 -34.76
N LEU A 135 -3.79 -19.69 -34.51
CA LEU A 135 -3.67 -20.58 -33.36
C LEU A 135 -3.38 -19.73 -32.12
N ARG A 136 -4.36 -19.65 -31.22
CA ARG A 136 -4.10 -19.24 -29.86
C ARG A 136 -3.18 -20.27 -29.23
N VAL A 137 -2.04 -19.83 -28.70
CA VAL A 137 -1.14 -20.70 -27.94
C VAL A 137 -1.98 -21.34 -26.84
N ALA A 138 -2.23 -22.64 -26.96
CA ALA A 138 -2.93 -23.42 -25.96
C ALA A 138 -2.00 -23.53 -24.75
N ALA A 139 -2.09 -22.56 -23.85
CA ALA A 139 -1.46 -22.62 -22.56
C ALA A 139 -2.54 -23.04 -21.55
N ASP A 140 -2.29 -24.15 -20.87
CA ASP A 140 -3.09 -24.71 -19.76
C ASP A 140 -3.17 -23.78 -18.52
N SER A 141 -2.98 -22.47 -18.69
CA SER A 141 -2.87 -21.45 -17.65
C SER A 141 -3.35 -20.09 -18.14
N ASN A 142 -4.36 -20.04 -19.01
CA ASN A 142 -4.76 -18.77 -19.61
C ASN A 142 -5.55 -17.89 -18.61
N ILE A 143 -4.89 -16.91 -17.99
CA ILE A 143 -5.54 -15.89 -17.17
C ILE A 143 -6.30 -14.95 -18.12
N SER A 144 -7.61 -14.80 -17.96
CA SER A 144 -8.42 -13.87 -18.76
C SER A 144 -9.16 -12.89 -17.87
N LEU A 145 -9.17 -11.61 -18.23
CA LEU A 145 -10.01 -10.63 -17.57
C LEU A 145 -11.48 -10.88 -17.90
N ARG A 146 -12.34 -10.83 -16.88
CA ARG A 146 -13.78 -10.99 -17.04
C ARG A 146 -14.49 -10.13 -16.01
N ASP A 147 -15.55 -9.45 -16.44
CA ASP A 147 -16.40 -8.71 -15.53
C ASP A 147 -17.29 -9.69 -14.76
N GLU A 148 -17.18 -9.69 -13.43
CA GLU A 148 -17.97 -10.54 -12.55
C GLU A 148 -18.71 -9.68 -11.52
N LEU A 149 -19.89 -10.17 -11.12
CA LEU A 149 -20.64 -9.56 -10.02
C LEU A 149 -19.89 -9.80 -8.71
N CYS A 150 -19.85 -8.80 -7.84
CA CYS A 150 -19.24 -8.88 -6.50
C CYS A 150 -20.09 -9.70 -5.51
N PHE A 151 -20.51 -10.91 -5.91
CA PHE A 151 -21.20 -11.88 -5.05
C PHE A 151 -20.20 -12.89 -4.51
N PHE A 152 -20.37 -13.27 -3.25
CA PHE A 152 -19.48 -14.27 -2.66
C PHE A 152 -19.70 -15.63 -3.31
N HIS A 153 -18.60 -16.25 -3.77
CA HIS A 153 -18.57 -17.62 -4.28
C HIS A 153 -19.60 -17.94 -5.38
N LEU A 154 -19.89 -16.98 -6.27
CA LEU A 154 -20.91 -17.11 -7.34
C LEU A 154 -20.78 -18.38 -8.21
N ARG A 155 -19.56 -18.90 -8.39
CA ARG A 155 -19.28 -20.11 -9.18
C ARG A 155 -19.54 -21.42 -8.44
N HIS A 156 -19.56 -21.39 -7.11
CA HIS A 156 -19.65 -22.59 -6.27
C HIS A 156 -20.96 -22.68 -5.48
N TRP A 157 -21.70 -21.57 -5.38
CA TRP A 157 -22.93 -21.46 -4.62
C TRP A 157 -24.11 -21.21 -5.54
N ASN A 158 -25.32 -21.44 -5.03
CA ASN A 158 -26.51 -20.96 -5.73
C ASN A 158 -26.56 -19.42 -5.67
N LEU A 159 -27.24 -18.82 -6.65
CA LEU A 159 -27.30 -17.36 -6.79
C LEU A 159 -27.95 -16.69 -5.56
N CYS A 160 -29.01 -17.28 -5.01
CA CYS A 160 -29.72 -16.71 -3.86
C CYS A 160 -28.82 -16.60 -2.63
N ASP A 161 -28.10 -17.67 -2.28
CA ASP A 161 -27.17 -17.69 -1.16
C ASP A 161 -26.02 -16.70 -1.40
N ALA A 162 -25.44 -16.71 -2.60
CA ALA A 162 -24.39 -15.76 -2.98
C ALA A 162 -24.85 -14.28 -2.84
N MET A 163 -26.10 -13.99 -3.18
CA MET A 163 -26.71 -12.66 -3.04
C MET A 163 -26.97 -12.29 -1.58
N VAL A 164 -27.48 -13.20 -0.75
CA VAL A 164 -27.73 -12.93 0.69
C VAL A 164 -26.45 -12.48 1.40
N HIS A 165 -25.33 -13.11 1.06
CA HIS A 165 -24.05 -12.83 1.70
C HIS A 165 -23.33 -11.61 1.13
N ALA A 166 -23.66 -11.12 -0.07
CA ALA A 166 -22.98 -9.99 -0.67
C ALA A 166 -23.21 -8.69 0.14
N PRO A 167 -22.17 -7.91 0.53
CA PRO A 167 -22.34 -6.79 1.47
C PRO A 167 -23.25 -5.69 0.91
N TYR A 168 -23.17 -5.45 -0.40
CA TYR A 168 -24.02 -4.50 -1.11
C TYR A 168 -25.51 -4.90 -1.09
N VAL A 169 -25.80 -6.15 -1.40
CA VAL A 169 -27.19 -6.66 -1.40
C VAL A 169 -27.74 -6.71 0.01
N ALA A 170 -26.91 -7.16 0.97
CA ALA A 170 -27.28 -7.24 2.37
C ALA A 170 -27.71 -5.88 2.92
N THR A 171 -26.93 -4.83 2.67
CA THR A 171 -27.23 -3.47 3.12
C THR A 171 -28.39 -2.83 2.37
N ALA A 172 -28.52 -3.06 1.05
CA ALA A 172 -29.59 -2.50 0.24
C ALA A 172 -30.97 -3.10 0.57
N LEU A 173 -31.04 -4.42 0.76
CA LEU A 173 -32.30 -5.14 0.99
C LEU A 173 -32.57 -5.45 2.46
N LYS A 174 -31.61 -5.20 3.36
CA LYS A 174 -31.65 -5.57 4.78
C LYS A 174 -31.92 -7.06 4.95
N THR A 175 -31.09 -7.90 4.33
CA THR A 175 -31.26 -9.37 4.34
C THR A 175 -31.13 -10.00 5.73
N TRP A 176 -30.66 -9.25 6.74
CA TRP A 176 -30.71 -9.66 8.14
C TRP A 176 -32.13 -9.61 8.75
N GLU A 177 -33.10 -8.98 8.08
CA GLU A 177 -34.51 -8.97 8.47
C GLU A 177 -35.32 -9.93 7.59
N GLU A 178 -36.35 -10.57 8.16
CA GLU A 178 -37.24 -11.50 7.44
C GLU A 178 -37.99 -10.82 6.27
N LYS A 179 -38.24 -9.50 6.38
CA LYS A 179 -38.82 -8.71 5.30
C LYS A 179 -37.85 -8.53 4.12
N GLY A 180 -36.55 -8.44 4.41
CA GLY A 180 -35.50 -8.32 3.39
C GLY A 180 -35.26 -9.64 2.67
N THR A 181 -35.23 -10.76 3.42
CA THR A 181 -35.11 -12.10 2.84
C THR A 181 -36.31 -12.45 1.94
N LYS A 182 -37.54 -12.12 2.36
CA LYS A 182 -38.75 -12.29 1.55
C LYS A 182 -38.82 -11.44 0.29
N LYS A 183 -38.05 -10.34 0.21
CA LYS A 183 -37.95 -9.51 -1.01
C LYS A 183 -36.94 -10.05 -2.01
N LEU A 184 -35.98 -10.83 -1.52
CA LEU A 184 -34.93 -11.44 -2.34
C LEU A 184 -35.38 -12.78 -2.95
N GLN A 185 -36.30 -13.50 -2.27
CA GLN A 185 -36.96 -14.72 -2.75
C GLN A 185 -38.12 -14.41 -3.69
#